data_AF-A0A317EXM7-F1
#
_entry.id   AF-A0A317EXM7-F1
#
_cell.length_a   1.000
_cell.length_b   1.000
_cell.length_c   1.000
_cell.angle_alpha   90.00
_cell.angle_beta   90.00
_cell.angle_gamma   90.00
#
_symmetry.space_group_name_H-M   'P 1'
#
loop_
_entity.id
_entity.type
_entity.pdbx_description
1 polymer ?
#
loop_
_entity_poly.entity_id
_entity_poly.type
_entity_poly.pdbx_seq_one_letter_code
_entity_poly.pdbx_strand_id
1 'polypeptide(L)' 'METLIAHPKNEEQATALKAVMKVLKIEFETEESPYNPEFVKEILQARKDIKNSKGVKIAVEDLWK' A
#
# COMPACT_ATOMS: atom_id res chain seq x y z
N MET A 1 -16.99 -12.98 -16.55
CA MET A 1 -16.25 -13.63 -15.46
C MET A 1 -15.94 -12.58 -14.41
N GLU A 2 -15.86 -12.98 -13.15
CA GLU A 2 -15.58 -12.09 -12.02
C GLU A 2 -14.11 -12.13 -11.63
N THR A 3 -13.61 -11.06 -11.01
CA THR A 3 -12.25 -11.00 -10.46
C THR A 3 -12.27 -11.50 -9.02
N LEU A 4 -11.41 -12.46 -8.70
CA LEU A 4 -11.23 -12.96 -7.34
C LEU A 4 -9.99 -12.32 -6.72
N ILE A 5 -10.17 -11.65 -5.58
CA ILE A 5 -9.08 -11.07 -4.78
C ILE A 5 -8.95 -11.89 -3.49
N ALA A 6 -7.76 -12.42 -3.23
CA ALA A 6 -7.46 -13.18 -2.03
C ALA A 6 -6.59 -12.38 -1.06
N HIS A 7 -6.93 -12.39 0.23
CA HIS A 7 -6.21 -11.67 1.28
C HIS A 7 -5.52 -12.65 2.25
N PRO A 8 -4.36 -13.24 1.87
CA PRO A 8 -3.61 -14.13 2.77
C PRO A 8 -3.16 -13.35 4.01
N LYS A 9 -3.28 -13.98 5.19
CA LYS A 9 -2.93 -13.34 6.47
C LYS A 9 -1.45 -13.45 6.84
N ASN A 10 -0.71 -14.35 6.17
CA ASN A 10 0.71 -14.60 6.40
C ASN A 10 1.39 -15.14 5.12
N GLU A 11 2.72 -15.22 5.16
CA GLU A 11 3.54 -15.66 4.04
C GLU A 11 3.29 -17.12 3.64
N GLU A 12 2.99 -18.00 4.60
CA GLU A 12 2.67 -19.40 4.34
C GLU A 12 1.41 -19.55 3.49
N GLN A 13 0.34 -18.83 3.84
CA GLN A 13 -0.91 -18.82 3.08
C GLN A 13 -0.71 -18.24 1.67
N ALA A 14 0.06 -17.16 1.55
CA ALA A 14 0.38 -16.57 0.25
C ALA A 14 1.15 -17.56 -0.64
N THR A 15 2.11 -18.29 -0.06
CA THR A 15 2.91 -19.29 -0.78
C THR A 15 2.06 -20.47 -1.24
N ALA A 16 1.20 -21.00 -0.36
CA ALA A 16 0.28 -22.08 -0.69
C ALA A 16 -0.68 -21.68 -1.83
N LEU A 17 -1.23 -20.47 -1.79
CA LEU A 17 -2.14 -19.97 -2.80
C LEU A 17 -1.47 -19.84 -4.18
N LYS A 18 -0.24 -19.28 -4.22
CA LYS A 18 0.56 -19.19 -5.44
C LYS A 18 0.84 -20.58 -6.05
N ALA A 19 1.11 -21.59 -5.21
CA ALA A 19 1.36 -22.95 -5.68
C ALA A 19 0.10 -23.56 -6.34
N VAL A 20 -1.06 -23.41 -5.71
CA VAL A 20 -2.35 -23.89 -6.25
C VAL A 20 -2.67 -23.20 -7.59
N MET A 21 -2.53 -21.87 -7.66
CA MET A 21 -2.77 -21.11 -8.89
C MET A 21 -1.86 -21.55 -10.05
N LYS A 22 -0.58 -21.83 -9.77
CA LYS A 22 0.36 -22.36 -10.77
C LYS A 22 -0.06 -23.73 -11.31
N VAL A 23 -0.48 -24.64 -10.43
CA VAL A 23 -0.95 -25.98 -10.83
C VAL A 23 -2.20 -25.89 -11.72
N LEU A 24 -3.08 -24.94 -11.41
CA LEU A 24 -4.29 -24.66 -12.19
C LEU A 24 -4.03 -23.83 -13.46
N LYS A 25 -2.77 -23.43 -13.72
CA LYS A 25 -2.37 -22.55 -14.82
C LYS A 25 -3.13 -21.22 -14.84
N ILE A 26 -3.44 -20.70 -13.67
CA ILE A 26 -4.05 -19.39 -13.48
C ILE A 26 -2.93 -18.36 -13.36
N GLU A 27 -2.94 -17.36 -14.23
CA GLU A 27 -2.06 -16.19 -14.12
C GLU A 27 -2.52 -15.33 -12.93
N PHE A 28 -1.56 -14.83 -12.15
CA PHE A 28 -1.84 -14.00 -10.98
C PHE A 28 -0.81 -12.89 -10.87
N GLU A 29 -1.24 -11.77 -10.28
CA GLU A 29 -0.42 -10.62 -9.98
C GLU A 29 -0.20 -10.50 -8.47
N THR A 30 0.94 -9.96 -8.07
CA THR A 30 1.23 -9.66 -6.67
C THR A 30 1.64 -8.21 -6.56
N GLU A 31 0.85 -7.42 -5.86
CA GLU A 31 1.21 -6.06 -5.50
C GLU A 31 1.69 -6.05 -4.04
N GLU A 32 2.92 -5.60 -3.79
CA GLU A 32 3.42 -5.46 -2.42
C GLU A 32 2.80 -4.26 -1.69
N SER A 33 2.41 -3.24 -2.44
CA SER A 33 1.74 -2.04 -1.93
C SER A 33 1.07 -1.31 -3.09
N PRO A 34 -0.18 -0.83 -2.93
CA PRO A 34 -0.84 -0.01 -3.94
C PRO A 34 -0.19 1.39 -4.07
N TYR A 35 0.74 1.74 -3.18
CA TYR A 35 1.40 3.04 -3.15
C TYR A 35 2.83 2.99 -3.69
N ASN A 36 3.18 3.97 -4.52
CA ASN A 36 4.53 4.20 -5.00
C ASN A 36 5.52 4.32 -3.81
N PRO A 37 6.65 3.60 -3.80
CA PRO A 37 7.64 3.67 -2.72
C PRO A 37 8.16 5.07 -2.41
N GLU A 38 8.38 5.92 -3.41
CA GLU A 38 8.83 7.30 -3.18
C GLU A 38 7.74 8.14 -2.50
N PHE A 39 6.46 7.93 -2.86
CA PHE A 39 5.34 8.56 -2.14
C PHE A 39 5.30 8.12 -0.67
N VAL A 40 5.46 6.83 -0.38
CA VAL A 40 5.52 6.33 0.99
C VAL A 40 6.67 6.97 1.77
N LYS A 41 7.84 7.09 1.14
CA LYS A 41 9.03 7.73 1.74
C LYS A 41 8.80 9.20 2.06
N GLU A 42 8.18 9.97 1.16
CA GLU A 42 7.81 11.37 1.40
C GLU A 42 6.85 11.50 2.60
N ILE A 43 5.81 10.67 2.67
CA ILE A 43 4.85 10.68 3.78
C ILE A 43 5.55 10.33 5.12
N LEU A 44 6.43 9.34 5.13
CA LEU A 44 7.20 8.97 6.32
C LEU A 44 8.14 10.11 6.75
N GLN A 45 8.74 10.82 5.81
CA GLN A 45 9.57 11.99 6.09
C GLN A 45 8.73 13.15 6.65
N ALA A 46 7.59 13.46 6.04
CA ALA A 46 6.67 14.48 6.53
C ALA A 46 6.20 14.21 7.97
N ARG A 47 5.92 12.94 8.32
CA ARG A 47 5.59 12.55 9.70
C ARG A 47 6.73 12.82 10.68
N LYS A 48 7.98 12.57 10.29
CA LYS A 48 9.17 12.90 11.10
C LYS A 48 9.32 14.41 11.28
N ASP A 49 9.13 15.17 10.21
CA ASP A 49 9.27 16.62 10.23
C ASP A 49 8.20 17.30 11.09
N ILE A 50 6.96 16.82 11.07
CA ILE A 50 5.89 17.25 12.00
C ILE A 50 6.29 16.96 13.45
N LYS A 51 6.80 15.75 13.73
CA LYS A 51 7.28 15.39 15.08
C LYS A 51 8.44 16.30 15.54
N ASN A 52 9.26 16.75 14.61
CA ASN A 52 10.37 17.68 14.85
C ASN A 52 9.96 19.16 14.77
N SER A 53 8.65 19.47 14.83
CA SER A 53 8.10 20.83 14.78
C SER A 53 8.47 21.64 13.54
N LYS A 54 8.74 20.98 12.41
CA LYS A 54 9.01 21.60 11.10
C LYS A 54 7.77 21.72 10.21
N GLY A 55 6.60 21.27 10.68
CA GLY A 55 5.34 21.38 9.96
C GLY A 55 4.72 22.78 10.08
N VAL A 56 3.90 23.14 9.09
CA VAL A 56 3.08 24.36 9.12
C VAL A 56 1.62 23.97 9.33
N LYS A 57 0.93 24.69 10.22
CA LYS A 57 -0.52 24.54 10.41
C LYS A 57 -1.22 25.66 9.65
N ILE A 58 -2.15 25.28 8.78
CA ILE A 58 -3.00 26.20 8.02
C ILE A 58 -4.45 26.03 8.49
N ALA A 59 -5.20 27.13 8.56
CA ALA A 59 -6.62 27.10 8.86
C ALA A 59 -7.40 26.61 7.63
N VAL A 60 -8.54 25.95 7.81
CA VAL A 60 -9.31 25.37 6.69
C VAL A 60 -9.83 26.47 5.77
N GLU A 61 -10.13 27.63 6.35
CA GLU A 61 -10.60 28.83 5.67
C GLU A 61 -9.54 29.42 4.73
N ASP A 62 -8.25 29.11 4.95
CA ASP A 62 -7.14 29.57 4.12
C ASP A 62 -6.77 28.59 2.98
N LEU A 63 -7.38 27.40 2.93
CA LEU A 63 -7.04 26.36 1.92
C LEU A 63 -7.61 26.63 0.52
N TRP A 64 -8.65 27.46 0.39
CA TRP A 64 -9.48 27.56 -0.83
C TRP A 64 -9.63 28.98 -1.37
N LYS A 65 -8.57 29.80 -1.28
CA LYS A 65 -8.57 31.17 -1.81
C LYS A 65 -8.33 31.22 -3.31
#